data_AF-A0A4Y2WUD0-F1
#
_entry.id   AF-A0A4Y2WUD0-F1
#
_cell.length_a   1.000
_cell.length_b   1.000
_cell.length_c   1.000
_cell.angle_alpha   90.00
_cell.angle_beta   90.00
_cell.angle_gamma   90.00
#
_symmetry.space_group_name_H-M   'P 1'
#
loop_
_entity.id
_entity.type
_entity.pdbx_description
1 polymer ?
#
loop_
_entity_poly.entity_id
_entity_poly.type
_entity_poly.pdbx_seq_one_letter_code
_entity_poly.pdbx_strand_id
1 'polypeptide(L)'
;IYEHVTTALLDDFSNLIVLECDSTVVNTGVLNGVIRRLELKLQRPIQWIICLLHFKELPLRHVFEYIDDKSSIPTSYTGGIERNLKGCKKLPLVSFNSIEFDLPGIDPTNLCCDQRYLSDICIPISSGVCSSDLAKRQPAR
;
A
#
# COMPACT_ATOMS: atom_id res chain seq x y z
N ILE A 1 9.56 -0.84 -1.43
CA ILE A 1 10.39 -1.73 -0.57
C ILE A 1 10.11 -3.19 -0.95
N TYR A 2 10.72 -3.65 -2.05
CA TYR A 2 10.70 -5.05 -2.47
C TYR A 2 12.07 -5.39 -3.03
N GLU A 3 13.10 -5.39 -2.19
CA GLU A 3 14.38 -6.02 -2.50
C GLU A 3 14.91 -6.67 -1.22
N HIS A 4 15.39 -7.91 -1.36
CA HIS A 4 15.91 -8.81 -0.32
C HIS A 4 14.94 -9.77 0.38
N VAL A 5 14.16 -10.52 -0.42
CA VAL A 5 14.02 -11.96 -0.12
C VAL A 5 15.08 -12.69 -0.94
N THR A 6 16.33 -12.56 -0.49
CA THR A 6 17.46 -13.31 -1.01
C THR A 6 17.25 -14.78 -0.62
N THR A 7 17.10 -15.66 -1.61
CA THR A 7 16.95 -17.12 -1.44
C THR A 7 18.15 -17.81 -0.78
N ALA A 8 19.20 -17.07 -0.43
CA ALA A 8 20.41 -17.54 0.26
C ALA A 8 20.39 -17.33 1.79
N LEU A 9 19.34 -16.74 2.38
CA LEU A 9 19.18 -16.52 3.84
C LEU A 9 18.19 -17.49 4.50
N LEU A 10 18.01 -18.71 3.97
CA LEU A 10 17.00 -19.66 4.45
C LEU A 10 17.42 -20.56 5.63
N ASP A 11 18.66 -20.44 6.12
CA ASP A 11 19.26 -21.46 6.99
C ASP A 11 19.20 -21.17 8.50
N ASP A 12 18.95 -19.93 8.97
CA ASP A 12 18.78 -19.70 10.41
C ASP A 12 17.72 -18.64 10.76
N PHE A 13 16.46 -19.07 10.79
CA PHE A 13 15.32 -18.28 11.30
C PHE A 13 14.95 -18.64 12.75
N SER A 14 15.78 -19.41 13.45
CA SER A 14 15.45 -19.97 14.78
C SER A 14 15.04 -18.87 15.78
N ASN A 15 15.64 -17.69 15.63
CA ASN A 15 15.44 -16.52 16.50
C ASN A 15 14.41 -15.49 15.97
N LEU A 16 13.65 -15.78 14.91
CA LEU A 16 12.69 -14.81 14.33
C LEU A 16 11.48 -14.56 15.24
N ILE A 17 11.40 -13.42 15.93
CA ILE A 17 10.32 -13.13 16.88
C ILE A 17 9.15 -12.40 16.19
N VAL A 18 9.47 -11.44 15.33
CA VAL A 18 8.49 -10.54 14.71
C VAL A 18 8.71 -10.54 13.19
N LEU A 19 7.61 -10.54 12.44
CA LEU A 19 7.63 -10.42 10.99
C LEU A 19 6.67 -9.31 10.55
N GLU A 20 7.22 -8.35 9.81
CA GLU A 20 6.45 -7.27 9.18
C GLU A 20 6.23 -7.61 7.71
N CYS A 21 4.97 -7.63 7.28
CA CYS A 21 4.57 -7.93 5.91
C CYS A 21 3.31 -7.14 5.55
N ASP A 22 3.07 -6.96 4.25
CA ASP A 22 1.77 -6.51 3.79
C ASP A 22 0.69 -7.58 4.06
N SER A 23 -0.57 -7.14 4.13
CA SER A 23 -1.72 -7.95 4.55
C SER A 23 -2.29 -8.80 3.42
N THR A 24 -1.51 -9.05 2.37
CA THR A 24 -1.99 -9.81 1.21
C THR A 24 -2.26 -11.27 1.57
N VAL A 25 -3.13 -11.93 0.80
CA VAL A 25 -3.44 -13.36 0.94
C VAL A 25 -2.18 -14.23 0.78
N VAL A 26 -1.21 -13.78 -0.02
CA VAL A 26 0.08 -14.47 -0.20
C VAL A 26 0.87 -14.51 1.11
N ASN A 27 0.79 -13.47 1.94
CA ASN A 27 1.51 -13.40 3.21
C ASN A 27 0.71 -14.01 4.37
N THR A 28 -0.59 -13.73 4.45
CA THR A 28 -1.46 -14.06 5.61
C THR A 28 -2.39 -15.26 5.40
N GLY A 29 -2.39 -15.88 4.21
CA GLY A 29 -3.34 -16.95 3.86
C GLY A 29 -3.25 -18.17 4.77
N VAL A 30 -4.42 -18.72 5.17
CA VAL A 30 -4.53 -19.83 6.14
C VAL A 30 -3.85 -21.11 5.68
N LEU A 31 -3.84 -21.39 4.37
CA LEU A 31 -3.27 -22.64 3.83
C LEU A 31 -1.83 -22.49 3.34
N ASN A 32 -1.51 -21.37 2.67
CA ASN A 32 -0.25 -21.20 1.96
C ASN A 32 0.42 -19.84 2.20
N GLY A 33 -0.06 -19.08 3.19
CA GLY A 33 0.55 -17.81 3.57
C GLY A 33 2.02 -17.99 3.96
N VAL A 34 2.88 -17.08 3.51
CA VAL A 34 4.31 -17.06 3.86
C VAL A 34 4.49 -17.16 5.38
N ILE A 35 3.72 -16.38 6.13
CA ILE A 35 3.77 -16.36 7.59
C ILE A 35 3.38 -17.73 8.16
N ARG A 36 2.29 -18.32 7.66
CA ARG A 36 1.83 -19.65 8.09
C ARG A 36 2.89 -20.72 7.82
N ARG A 37 3.58 -20.67 6.67
CA ARG A 37 4.66 -21.62 6.34
C ARG A 37 5.87 -21.44 7.26
N LEU A 38 6.21 -20.21 7.62
CA LEU A 38 7.29 -19.92 8.56
C LEU A 38 6.94 -20.43 9.98
N GLU A 39 5.73 -20.20 10.47
CA GLU A 39 5.28 -20.72 11.76
C GLU A 39 5.33 -22.26 11.82
N LEU A 40 4.92 -22.93 10.74
CA LEU A 40 5.01 -24.40 10.65
C LEU A 40 6.46 -24.89 10.63
N LYS A 41 7.37 -24.20 9.92
CA LYS A 41 8.80 -24.54 9.89
C LYS A 41 9.47 -24.31 11.24
N LEU A 42 9.11 -23.23 11.94
CA LEU A 42 9.66 -22.86 13.25
C LEU A 42 8.98 -23.56 14.44
N GLN A 43 7.86 -24.25 14.19
CA GLN A 43 7.01 -24.89 15.20
C GLN A 43 6.58 -23.95 16.34
N ARG A 44 6.41 -22.66 16.04
CA ARG A 44 5.94 -21.65 17.00
C ARG A 44 5.22 -20.50 16.30
N PRO A 45 4.31 -19.81 16.99
CA PRO A 45 3.72 -18.58 16.46
C PRO A 45 4.79 -17.50 16.28
N ILE A 46 4.61 -16.68 15.24
CA ILE A 46 5.40 -15.47 15.00
C ILE A 46 4.50 -14.28 15.33
N GLN A 47 5.03 -13.22 15.93
CA GLN A 47 4.24 -12.00 16.09
C GLN A 47 4.16 -11.26 14.75
N TRP A 48 2.95 -10.97 14.29
CA TRP A 48 2.76 -10.29 13.00
C TRP A 48 2.61 -8.80 13.24
N ILE A 49 3.41 -7.99 12.54
CA ILE A 49 3.15 -6.56 12.36
C ILE A 49 2.57 -6.44 10.96
N ILE A 50 1.24 -6.42 10.90
CA ILE A 50 0.50 -6.31 9.65
C ILE A 50 0.42 -4.83 9.29
N CYS A 51 0.69 -4.51 8.02
CA CYS A 51 0.45 -3.16 7.51
C CYS A 51 -1.00 -2.72 7.80
N LEU A 52 -1.15 -1.73 8.69
CA LEU A 52 -2.45 -1.18 9.11
C LEU A 52 -3.23 -0.54 7.95
N LEU A 53 -2.56 -0.26 6.83
CA LEU A 53 -3.17 0.33 5.63
C LEU A 53 -4.31 -0.54 5.11
N HIS A 54 -4.10 -1.85 4.97
CA HIS A 54 -5.16 -2.76 4.50
C HIS A 54 -6.22 -3.05 5.58
N PHE A 55 -5.92 -2.84 6.86
CA PHE A 55 -6.95 -2.95 7.91
C PHE A 55 -8.02 -1.87 7.78
N LYS A 56 -7.67 -0.70 7.21
CA LYS A 56 -8.63 0.36 6.86
C LYS A 56 -9.38 0.09 5.56
N GLU A 57 -8.82 -0.72 4.67
CA GLU A 57 -9.49 -1.13 3.43
C GLU A 57 -10.55 -2.20 3.67
N LEU A 58 -10.36 -3.08 4.65
CA LEU A 58 -11.31 -4.16 4.98
C LEU A 58 -12.73 -3.65 5.32
N PRO A 59 -12.94 -2.62 6.16
CA PRO A 59 -14.24 -2.01 6.38
C PRO A 59 -14.88 -1.44 5.11
N LEU A 60 -14.07 -0.96 4.18
CA LEU A 60 -14.52 -0.35 2.92
C LEU A 60 -14.66 -1.39 1.79
N ARG A 61 -14.28 -2.64 2.02
CA ARG A 61 -14.30 -3.69 1.00
C ARG A 61 -15.68 -3.86 0.38
N HIS A 62 -16.74 -3.88 1.18
CA HIS A 62 -18.10 -3.99 0.66
C HIS A 62 -18.53 -2.76 -0.14
N VAL A 63 -18.03 -1.57 0.22
CA VAL A 63 -18.25 -0.35 -0.54
C VAL A 63 -17.54 -0.44 -1.89
N PHE A 64 -16.28 -0.88 -1.92
CA PHE A 64 -15.55 -1.08 -3.17
C PHE A 64 -16.16 -2.18 -4.04
N GLU A 65 -16.61 -3.29 -3.44
CA GLU A 65 -17.33 -4.36 -4.16
C GLU A 65 -18.67 -3.87 -4.74
N TYR A 66 -19.36 -2.94 -4.06
CA TYR A 66 -20.59 -2.32 -4.56
C TYR A 66 -20.33 -1.32 -5.69
N ILE A 67 -19.27 -0.51 -5.58
CA ILE A 67 -18.98 0.57 -6.54
C ILE A 67 -18.24 0.02 -7.79
N ASP A 68 -17.37 -0.98 -7.65
CA ASP A 68 -16.47 -1.44 -8.72
C ASP A 68 -16.56 -2.95 -9.02
N ASP A 69 -17.67 -3.57 -8.66
CA ASP A 69 -17.92 -5.01 -8.76
C ASP A 69 -16.95 -5.89 -7.94
N LYS A 70 -17.32 -7.16 -7.77
CA LYS A 70 -16.52 -8.12 -7.03
C LYS A 70 -15.29 -8.53 -7.85
N SER A 71 -14.09 -8.27 -7.35
CA SER A 71 -12.88 -8.78 -7.99
C SER A 71 -12.67 -10.26 -7.65
N SER A 72 -12.50 -11.07 -8.68
CA SER A 72 -12.24 -12.50 -8.53
C SER A 72 -10.75 -12.82 -8.40
N ILE A 73 -9.86 -11.87 -8.71
CA ILE A 73 -8.40 -12.07 -8.74
C ILE A 73 -7.71 -10.77 -8.27
N PRO A 74 -6.61 -10.84 -7.49
CA PRO A 74 -5.82 -9.67 -7.12
C PRO A 74 -5.30 -8.83 -8.31
N THR A 75 -5.30 -9.40 -9.51
CA THR A 75 -4.76 -8.81 -10.75
C THR A 75 -5.81 -8.59 -11.83
N SER A 76 -7.08 -8.96 -11.60
CA SER A 76 -8.15 -8.74 -12.57
C SER A 76 -9.39 -8.20 -11.88
N TYR A 77 -9.40 -6.90 -11.65
CA TYR A 77 -10.65 -6.18 -11.46
C TYR A 77 -11.25 -5.95 -12.88
N THR A 78 -12.57 -5.95 -13.00
CA THR A 78 -13.27 -5.80 -14.29
C THR A 78 -14.31 -4.68 -14.26
N GLY A 79 -14.43 -4.02 -13.11
CA GLY A 79 -15.39 -2.98 -12.83
C GLY A 79 -15.15 -1.69 -13.60
N GLY A 80 -16.17 -0.84 -13.56
CA GLY A 80 -16.20 0.43 -14.28
C GLY A 80 -15.12 1.41 -13.82
N ILE A 81 -14.77 1.45 -12.53
CA ILE A 81 -13.73 2.34 -12.01
C ILE A 81 -12.38 1.88 -12.50
N GLU A 82 -11.99 0.61 -12.31
CA GLU A 82 -10.66 0.17 -12.76
C GLU A 82 -10.47 0.34 -14.27
N ARG A 83 -11.53 0.11 -15.08
CA ARG A 83 -11.50 0.38 -16.52
C ARG A 83 -11.23 1.86 -16.82
N ASN A 84 -11.82 2.77 -16.05
CA ASN A 84 -11.57 4.20 -16.18
C ASN A 84 -10.18 4.60 -15.62
N LEU A 85 -9.65 3.86 -14.64
CA LEU A 85 -8.30 4.05 -14.11
C LEU A 85 -7.20 3.59 -15.09
N LYS A 86 -7.53 2.67 -16.02
CA LYS A 86 -6.63 2.24 -17.12
C LYS A 86 -6.34 3.42 -18.06
N GLY A 87 -5.30 4.18 -17.72
CA GLY A 87 -4.86 5.34 -18.48
C GLY A 87 -4.64 6.59 -17.63
N CYS A 88 -5.12 6.63 -16.38
CA CYS A 88 -4.96 7.79 -15.49
C CYS A 88 -3.50 8.22 -15.34
N LYS A 89 -2.54 7.29 -15.32
CA LYS A 89 -1.10 7.60 -15.27
C LYS A 89 -0.59 8.40 -16.47
N LYS A 90 -1.32 8.39 -17.59
CA LYS A 90 -0.98 9.10 -18.84
C LYS A 90 -1.84 10.35 -19.06
N LEU A 91 -2.84 10.59 -18.21
CA LEU A 91 -3.68 11.77 -18.34
C LEU A 91 -2.90 13.02 -17.91
N PRO A 92 -3.06 14.15 -18.60
CA PRO A 92 -2.49 15.40 -18.15
C PRO A 92 -3.10 15.81 -16.82
N LEU A 93 -2.31 16.51 -15.99
CA LEU A 93 -2.82 17.18 -14.80
C LEU A 93 -3.88 18.20 -15.22
N VAL A 94 -5.08 18.08 -14.66
CA VAL A 94 -6.18 19.02 -14.85
C VAL A 94 -6.25 19.98 -13.66
N SER A 95 -6.80 21.18 -13.87
CA SER A 95 -7.07 22.11 -12.77
C SER A 95 -8.16 21.55 -11.86
N PHE A 96 -7.99 21.71 -10.55
CA PHE A 96 -8.94 21.27 -9.54
C PHE A 96 -9.11 22.35 -8.47
N ASN A 97 -10.25 22.33 -7.77
CA ASN A 97 -10.50 23.24 -6.65
C ASN A 97 -9.72 22.76 -5.43
N SER A 98 -9.16 23.70 -4.67
CA SER A 98 -8.53 23.37 -3.39
C SER A 98 -9.53 22.77 -2.41
N ILE A 99 -9.05 21.85 -1.58
CA ILE A 99 -9.81 21.29 -0.45
C ILE A 99 -9.17 21.83 0.81
N GLU A 100 -9.92 22.57 1.61
CA GLU A 100 -9.41 23.16 2.86
C GLU A 100 -9.28 22.07 3.93
N PHE A 101 -8.06 21.89 4.45
CA PHE A 101 -7.77 21.04 5.62
C PHE A 101 -6.44 21.43 6.26
N ASP A 102 -6.32 21.17 7.55
CA ASP A 102 -5.10 21.41 8.31
C ASP A 102 -4.12 20.25 8.14
N LEU A 103 -2.93 20.56 7.62
CA LEU A 103 -1.82 19.62 7.62
C LEU A 103 -1.05 19.70 8.95
N PRO A 104 -0.78 18.57 9.61
CA PRO A 104 0.05 18.57 10.81
C PRO A 104 1.47 19.04 10.47
N GLY A 105 2.03 19.90 11.31
CA GLY A 105 3.41 20.39 11.18
C GLY A 105 4.42 19.30 11.54
N ILE A 106 4.60 18.32 10.65
CA ILE A 106 5.54 17.21 10.82
C ILE A 106 6.88 17.58 10.20
N ASP A 107 7.97 17.32 10.92
CA ASP A 107 9.32 17.46 10.39
C ASP A 107 9.54 16.45 9.24
N PRO A 108 9.83 16.91 8.01
CA PRO A 108 10.03 16.05 6.84
C PRO A 108 11.17 15.04 6.99
N THR A 109 12.13 15.28 7.88
CA THR A 109 13.24 14.35 8.14
C THR A 109 12.80 13.09 8.88
N ASN A 110 11.67 13.15 9.58
CA ASN A 110 11.09 12.03 10.31
C ASN A 110 10.12 11.18 9.45
N LEU A 111 9.92 11.52 8.18
CA LEU A 111 9.00 10.84 7.27
C LEU A 111 9.71 9.79 6.42
N CYS A 112 9.10 8.61 6.28
CA CYS A 112 9.53 7.64 5.28
C CYS A 112 9.27 8.16 3.86
N CYS A 113 9.81 7.49 2.84
CA CYS A 113 9.63 7.89 1.44
C CYS A 113 8.15 8.03 1.04
N ASP A 114 7.30 7.11 1.48
CA ASP A 114 5.87 7.10 1.15
C ASP A 114 5.11 8.20 1.89
N GLN A 115 5.42 8.41 3.18
CA GLN A 115 4.83 9.48 3.98
C GLN A 115 5.22 10.85 3.44
N ARG A 116 6.47 11.03 3.02
CA ARG A 116 6.92 12.27 2.39
C ARG A 116 6.22 12.50 1.05
N TYR A 117 6.06 11.46 0.23
CA TYR A 117 5.31 11.55 -1.02
C TYR A 117 3.84 11.92 -0.78
N LEU A 118 3.19 11.33 0.22
CA LEU A 118 1.83 11.70 0.62
C LEU A 118 1.75 13.16 1.08
N SER A 119 2.68 13.59 1.95
CA SER A 119 2.74 14.97 2.42
C SER A 119 2.90 15.95 1.24
N ASP A 120 3.78 15.63 0.30
CA ASP A 120 4.01 16.42 -0.91
C ASP A 120 2.75 16.51 -1.78
N ILE A 121 1.91 15.46 -1.83
CA ILE A 121 0.61 15.46 -2.54
C ILE A 121 -0.45 16.26 -1.79
N CYS A 122 -0.44 16.30 -0.46
CA CYS A 122 -1.46 17.05 0.27
C CYS A 122 -1.33 18.57 0.07
N ILE A 123 -0.11 19.10 -0.09
CA ILE A 123 0.15 20.53 -0.34
C ILE A 123 -0.58 21.07 -1.58
N PRO A 124 -0.47 20.46 -2.78
CA PRO A 124 -1.21 20.92 -3.95
C PRO A 124 -2.71 20.72 -3.81
N ILE A 125 -3.19 19.69 -3.08
CA ILE A 125 -4.62 19.49 -2.83
C ILE A 125 -5.19 20.64 -1.99
N SER A 126 -4.46 21.09 -0.95
CA SER A 126 -4.90 22.19 -0.10
C SER A 126 -4.75 23.57 -0.74
N SER A 127 -3.75 23.75 -1.60
CA SER A 127 -3.51 25.03 -2.29
C SER A 127 -4.20 25.15 -3.66
N GLY A 128 -4.64 24.03 -4.26
CA GLY A 128 -5.17 24.00 -5.62
C GLY A 128 -4.11 24.08 -6.71
N VAL A 129 -2.81 24.10 -6.35
CA VAL A 129 -1.70 24.34 -7.28
C VAL A 129 -0.70 23.18 -7.22
N CYS A 130 -0.57 22.43 -8.32
CA CYS A 130 0.38 21.32 -8.43
C CYS A 130 1.53 21.65 -9.40
N SER A 131 2.77 21.43 -8.95
CA SER A 131 3.97 21.66 -9.76
C SER A 131 4.16 20.56 -10.81
N SER A 132 4.75 20.92 -11.96
CA SER A 132 5.09 19.94 -13.02
C SER A 132 5.98 18.80 -12.50
N ASP A 133 6.90 19.12 -11.59
CA ASP A 133 7.85 18.13 -11.05
C ASP A 133 7.13 17.11 -10.16
N LEU A 134 6.19 17.57 -9.33
CA LEU A 134 5.38 16.67 -8.51
C LEU A 134 4.39 15.87 -9.37
N ALA A 135 3.78 16.49 -10.39
CA ALA A 135 2.86 15.81 -11.31
C ALA A 135 3.50 14.65 -12.09
N LYS A 136 4.81 14.72 -12.37
CA LYS A 136 5.58 13.67 -13.06
C LYS A 136 6.21 12.66 -12.10
N ARG A 137 6.23 12.97 -10.80
CA ARG A 137 6.89 12.15 -9.78
C ARG A 137 6.12 10.86 -9.56
N GLN A 138 6.79 9.73 -9.76
CA GLN A 138 6.26 8.43 -9.38
C GLN A 138 6.35 8.26 -7.86
N PRO A 139 5.36 7.60 -7.22
CA PRO A 139 5.48 7.18 -5.84
C PRO A 139 6.77 6.37 -5.65
N ALA A 140 7.41 6.51 -4.48
CA ALA A 140 8.55 5.67 -4.15
C ALA A 140 8.14 4.18 -4.23
N ARG A 141 9.05 3.33 -4.72
CA ARG A 141 8.77 1.91 -4.98
C ARG A 141 9.25 1.01 -3.86
#